data_AF-A0A9P6EVP6-F1
#
_entry.id   AF-A0A9P6EVP6-F1
#
_cell.length_a   1.000
_cell.length_b   1.000
_cell.length_c   1.000
_cell.angle_alpha   90.00
_cell.angle_beta   90.00
_cell.angle_gamma   90.00
#
_symmetry.space_group_name_H-M   'P 1'
#
loop_
_entity.id
_entity.type
_entity.pdbx_description
1 polymer ?
#
loop_
_entity_poly.entity_id
_entity_poly.type
_entity_poly.pdbx_seq_one_letter_code
_entity_poly.pdbx_strand_id
1 'polypeptide(L)'
;TLLNYRHNSPSSQEPVAMAGMELLSGGERTNYPFTMSVEDFGSSLGLTAEAVHPYEPIKICQYMEQALVNLANTLHQSPETFVQELGILPAEEHELVVHSWNKTDAPYPSDQCVHELFEAQVVNTPDAVALVHESRTMTYRQLNNHANKLARQLVAAHVQHGDNVAMMLERS
;
A
#
# COMPACT_ATOMS: atom_id res chain seq x y z
N THR A 1 16.85 -14.78 -6.87
CA THR A 1 15.94 -15.02 -8.00
C THR A 1 16.69 -15.76 -9.07
N LEU A 2 16.18 -16.91 -9.47
CA LEU A 2 16.70 -17.63 -10.63
C LEU A 2 15.72 -17.39 -11.79
N LEU A 3 16.22 -16.79 -12.87
CA LEU A 3 15.49 -16.65 -14.13
C LEU A 3 16.00 -17.74 -15.06
N ASN A 4 15.12 -18.65 -15.47
CA ASN A 4 15.43 -19.70 -16.42
C ASN A 4 14.79 -19.36 -17.77
N TYR A 5 15.50 -19.56 -18.87
CA TYR A 5 14.94 -19.41 -20.21
C TYR A 5 15.08 -20.75 -20.93
N ARG A 6 13.95 -21.30 -21.37
CA ARG A 6 13.86 -22.63 -21.99
C ARG A 6 13.34 -22.46 -23.41
N HIS A 7 14.21 -22.69 -24.39
CA HIS A 7 13.83 -22.70 -25.79
C HIS A 7 13.31 -24.09 -26.17
N ASN A 8 12.00 -24.19 -26.42
CA ASN A 8 11.36 -25.44 -26.82
C ASN A 8 11.07 -25.39 -28.33
N SER A 9 12.06 -25.73 -29.15
CA SER A 9 11.81 -25.91 -30.58
C SER A 9 10.92 -27.15 -30.80
N PRO A 10 9.91 -27.12 -31.68
CA PRO A 10 9.04 -28.27 -31.97
C PRO A 10 9.79 -29.49 -32.52
N SER A 11 11.03 -29.33 -32.99
CA SER A 11 11.93 -30.43 -33.40
C SER A 11 12.54 -31.23 -32.24
N SER A 12 12.33 -30.79 -31.00
CA SER A 12 12.93 -31.39 -29.78
C SER A 12 11.92 -32.22 -28.97
N GLN A 13 10.70 -32.39 -29.49
CA GLN A 13 9.63 -33.22 -28.90
C GLN A 13 9.63 -34.65 -29.45
N GLU A 14 10.78 -35.19 -29.85
CA GLU A 14 10.95 -36.64 -29.71
C GLU A 14 11.31 -36.85 -28.24
N PRO A 15 10.40 -37.35 -27.38
CA PRO A 15 10.86 -37.88 -26.12
C PRO A 15 11.90 -38.93 -26.49
N VAL A 16 13.14 -38.80 -25.99
CA VAL A 16 14.06 -39.93 -25.98
C VAL A 16 13.48 -40.93 -24.98
N ALA A 17 12.40 -41.58 -25.39
CA ALA A 17 11.84 -42.74 -24.75
C ALA A 17 12.83 -43.86 -25.08
N MET A 18 13.79 -44.06 -24.18
CA MET A 18 14.50 -45.34 -24.14
C MET A 18 13.43 -46.42 -24.07
N ALA A 19 13.41 -47.35 -25.01
CA ALA A 19 12.39 -48.39 -25.08
C ALA A 19 12.23 -49.07 -23.72
N GLY A 20 11.05 -48.90 -23.10
CA GLY A 20 10.74 -49.40 -21.76
C GLY A 20 10.79 -48.39 -20.61
N MET A 21 11.04 -47.10 -20.86
CA MET A 21 10.95 -46.04 -19.85
C MET A 21 9.74 -45.12 -20.08
N GLU A 22 8.97 -44.88 -19.02
CA GLU A 22 7.88 -43.91 -18.96
C GLU A 22 8.33 -42.71 -18.11
N LEU A 23 8.28 -41.50 -18.68
CA LEU A 23 8.58 -40.28 -17.94
C LEU A 23 7.36 -39.88 -17.11
N LEU A 24 7.42 -40.13 -15.80
CA LEU A 24 6.30 -39.86 -14.89
C LEU A 24 6.24 -38.37 -14.48
N SER A 25 7.38 -37.73 -14.20
CA SER A 25 7.49 -36.29 -13.90
C SER A 25 8.97 -35.89 -13.77
N GLY A 26 9.32 -34.67 -14.18
CA GLY A 26 10.60 -34.01 -13.89
C GLY A 26 10.33 -32.74 -13.09
N GLY A 27 10.76 -32.70 -11.84
CA GLY A 27 10.65 -31.52 -10.98
C GLY A 27 12.02 -30.92 -10.72
N GLU A 28 12.25 -29.68 -11.13
CA GLU A 28 13.48 -28.96 -10.84
C GLU A 28 13.35 -28.32 -9.44
N ARG A 29 13.84 -29.00 -8.40
CA ARG A 29 13.81 -28.45 -7.04
C ARG A 29 14.93 -27.44 -6.86
N THR A 30 14.58 -26.16 -6.94
CA THR A 30 15.47 -25.09 -6.55
C THR A 30 15.21 -24.71 -5.09
N ASN A 31 16.25 -24.62 -4.25
CA ASN A 31 16.13 -24.20 -2.83
C ASN A 31 15.91 -22.67 -2.71
N TYR A 32 15.33 -22.03 -3.72
CA TYR A 32 15.11 -20.59 -3.75
C TYR A 32 13.66 -20.27 -3.39
N PRO A 33 13.42 -19.16 -2.65
CA PRO A 33 12.07 -18.75 -2.27
C PRO A 33 11.23 -18.29 -3.48
N PHE A 34 11.87 -18.05 -4.63
CA PHE A 34 11.22 -17.66 -5.87
C PHE A 34 12.08 -18.03 -7.09
N THR A 35 11.43 -18.63 -8.08
CA THR A 35 11.99 -18.97 -9.39
C THR A 35 10.99 -18.63 -10.47
N MET A 36 11.45 -18.09 -11.60
CA MET A 36 10.63 -17.85 -12.78
C MET A 36 11.32 -18.43 -14.01
N SER A 37 10.54 -19.15 -14.82
CA SER A 37 10.97 -19.70 -16.09
C SER A 37 10.19 -19.06 -17.23
N VAL A 38 10.91 -18.74 -18.30
CA VAL A 38 10.35 -18.28 -19.57
C VAL A 38 10.45 -19.43 -20.56
N GLU A 39 9.32 -19.88 -21.06
CA GLU A 39 9.22 -20.91 -22.09
C GLU A 39 9.04 -20.23 -23.44
N ASP A 40 9.98 -20.43 -24.36
CA ASP A 40 9.87 -19.90 -25.72
C ASP A 40 9.33 -20.98 -26.66
N PHE A 41 8.13 -20.73 -27.18
CA PHE A 41 7.43 -21.57 -28.16
C PHE A 41 7.63 -21.09 -29.61
N GLY A 42 8.52 -20.11 -29.83
CA GLY A 42 8.83 -19.53 -31.12
C GLY A 42 7.91 -18.38 -31.52
N SER A 43 6.58 -18.57 -31.41
CA SER A 43 5.58 -17.52 -31.69
C SER A 43 5.01 -16.86 -30.44
N SER A 44 5.27 -17.42 -29.26
CA SER A 44 4.80 -16.91 -27.98
C SER A 44 5.79 -17.27 -26.87
N LEU A 45 5.71 -16.50 -25.78
CA LEU A 45 6.41 -16.79 -24.53
C LEU A 45 5.41 -17.26 -23.48
N GLY A 46 5.73 -18.33 -22.76
CA GLY A 46 5.07 -18.76 -21.54
C GLY A 46 5.86 -18.30 -20.31
N LEU A 47 5.16 -17.90 -19.25
CA LEU A 47 5.76 -17.55 -17.97
C LEU A 47 5.28 -18.54 -16.91
N THR A 48 6.21 -19.25 -16.29
CA THR A 48 5.92 -20.12 -15.14
C THR A 48 6.70 -19.62 -13.93
N ALA A 49 6.03 -19.50 -12.79
CA ALA A 49 6.64 -19.06 -11.55
C ALA A 49 6.39 -20.08 -10.45
N GLU A 50 7.40 -20.26 -9.61
CA GLU A 50 7.31 -20.96 -8.34
C GLU A 50 7.68 -19.97 -7.25
N ALA A 51 6.82 -19.81 -6.25
CA ALA A 51 7.04 -18.90 -5.15
C ALA A 51 6.57 -19.53 -3.83
N VAL A 52 7.28 -19.24 -2.74
CA VAL A 52 6.84 -19.62 -1.39
C VAL A 52 5.76 -18.66 -0.90
N HIS A 53 4.86 -19.14 -0.05
CA HIS A 53 3.85 -18.31 0.62
C HIS A 53 4.53 -17.13 1.36
N PRO A 54 3.95 -15.90 1.35
CA PRO A 54 2.60 -15.52 0.91
C PRO A 54 2.46 -15.14 -0.57
N TYR A 55 3.48 -15.34 -1.39
CA TYR A 55 3.44 -14.87 -2.76
C TYR A 55 2.61 -15.81 -3.64
N GLU A 56 1.67 -15.23 -4.39
CA GLU A 56 0.87 -15.95 -5.38
C GLU A 56 1.63 -15.98 -6.71
N PRO A 57 2.09 -17.15 -7.20
CA PRO A 57 2.93 -17.21 -8.40
C PRO A 57 2.24 -16.63 -9.65
N ILE A 58 0.92 -16.79 -9.75
CA ILE A 58 0.11 -16.25 -10.85
C ILE A 58 0.21 -14.72 -10.91
N LYS A 59 0.13 -14.02 -9.77
CA LYS A 59 0.28 -12.55 -9.74
C LYS A 59 1.67 -12.11 -10.20
N ILE A 60 2.69 -12.86 -9.82
CA ILE A 60 4.06 -12.56 -10.27
C ILE A 60 4.18 -12.73 -11.79
N CYS A 61 3.58 -13.78 -12.37
CA CYS A 61 3.51 -13.94 -13.82
C CYS A 61 2.77 -12.76 -14.47
N GLN A 62 1.64 -12.31 -13.91
CA GLN A 62 0.89 -11.16 -14.44
C GLN A 62 1.71 -9.86 -14.41
N TYR A 63 2.48 -9.62 -13.34
CA TYR A 63 3.36 -8.44 -13.26
C TYR A 63 4.48 -8.49 -14.28
N MET A 64 5.08 -9.66 -14.46
CA MET A 64 6.15 -9.84 -15.44
C MET A 64 5.64 -9.78 -16.87
N GLU A 65 4.45 -10.32 -17.15
CA GLU A 65 3.75 -10.14 -18.43
C GLU A 65 3.53 -8.65 -18.71
N GLN A 66 2.94 -7.91 -17.77
CA GLN A 66 2.68 -6.48 -17.92
C GLN A 66 3.98 -5.68 -18.13
N ALA A 67 5.05 -6.01 -17.39
CA ALA A 67 6.36 -5.39 -17.54
C ALA A 67 6.95 -5.63 -18.93
N LEU A 68 6.88 -6.86 -19.44
CA LEU A 68 7.39 -7.22 -20.78
C LEU A 68 6.59 -6.54 -21.90
N VAL A 69 5.26 -6.49 -21.77
CA VAL A 69 4.38 -5.77 -22.71
C VAL A 69 4.74 -4.29 -22.74
N ASN A 70 4.88 -3.66 -21.57
CA ASN A 70 5.24 -2.24 -21.48
C ASN A 70 6.65 -1.97 -22.01
N LEU A 71 7.61 -2.85 -21.74
CA LEU A 71 8.95 -2.76 -22.30
C LEU A 71 8.94 -2.84 -23.82
N ALA A 72 8.24 -3.81 -24.41
CA ALA A 72 8.14 -3.98 -25.86
C ALA A 72 7.50 -2.76 -26.53
N ASN A 73 6.41 -2.24 -25.95
CA ASN A 73 5.73 -1.04 -26.44
C ASN A 73 6.65 0.20 -26.37
N THR A 74 7.32 0.39 -25.24
CA THR A 74 8.21 1.54 -25.02
C THR A 74 9.45 1.48 -25.93
N LEU A 75 10.05 0.30 -26.14
CA LEU A 75 11.16 0.16 -27.10
C LEU A 75 10.76 0.54 -28.53
N HIS A 76 9.50 0.32 -28.91
CA HIS A 76 8.99 0.70 -30.22
C HIS A 76 8.72 2.21 -30.34
N GLN A 77 8.24 2.85 -29.27
CA GLN A 77 7.76 4.24 -29.31
C GLN A 77 8.78 5.26 -28.79
N SER A 78 9.54 4.92 -27.75
CA SER A 78 10.44 5.81 -27.02
C SER A 78 11.53 4.99 -26.30
N PRO A 79 12.54 4.49 -27.04
CA PRO A 79 13.56 3.59 -26.48
C PRO A 79 14.47 4.25 -25.43
N GLU A 80 14.50 5.59 -25.36
CA GLU A 80 15.27 6.36 -24.37
C GLU A 80 14.57 6.44 -22.99
N THR A 81 13.32 5.97 -22.88
CA THR A 81 12.59 5.92 -21.61
C THR A 81 13.31 5.03 -20.61
N PHE A 82 13.47 5.51 -19.38
CA PHE A 82 14.13 4.74 -18.34
C PHE A 82 13.27 3.55 -17.91
N VAL A 83 13.90 2.39 -17.71
CA VAL A 83 13.22 1.14 -17.30
C VAL A 83 12.39 1.32 -16.02
N GLN A 84 12.83 2.18 -15.11
CA GLN A 84 12.12 2.47 -13.85
C GLN A 84 10.77 3.19 -14.04
N GLU A 85 10.52 3.76 -15.23
CA GLU A 85 9.25 4.43 -15.56
C GLU A 85 8.22 3.45 -16.10
N LEU A 86 8.60 2.18 -16.35
CA LEU A 86 7.69 1.15 -16.82
C LEU A 86 6.82 0.64 -15.67
N GLY A 87 5.51 0.87 -15.78
CA GLY A 87 4.53 0.28 -14.86
C GLY A 87 4.50 -1.24 -14.97
N ILE A 88 4.38 -1.93 -13.84
CA ILE A 88 4.29 -3.40 -13.79
C ILE A 88 2.91 -3.89 -13.33
N LEU A 89 2.06 -2.99 -12.84
CA LEU A 89 0.74 -3.34 -12.34
C LEU A 89 -0.24 -3.52 -13.52
N PRO A 90 -1.01 -4.61 -13.55
CA PRO A 90 -2.16 -4.74 -14.44
C PRO A 90 -3.13 -3.57 -14.22
N ALA A 91 -3.83 -3.16 -15.28
CA ALA A 91 -4.69 -1.97 -15.25
C ALA A 91 -5.75 -2.01 -14.13
N GLU A 92 -6.38 -3.17 -13.89
CA GLU A 92 -7.38 -3.34 -12.84
C GLU A 92 -6.79 -3.15 -11.43
N GLU A 93 -5.58 -3.67 -11.21
CA GLU A 93 -4.90 -3.54 -9.91
C GLU A 93 -4.37 -2.12 -9.71
N HIS A 94 -3.86 -1.48 -10.77
CA HIS A 94 -3.49 -0.07 -10.73
C HIS A 94 -4.69 0.80 -10.35
N GLU A 95 -5.85 0.58 -10.97
CA GLU A 95 -7.10 1.29 -10.62
C GLU A 95 -7.49 1.07 -9.16
N LEU A 96 -7.37 -0.16 -8.67
CA LEU A 96 -7.68 -0.48 -7.28
C LEU A 96 -6.75 0.23 -6.29
N VAL A 97 -5.43 0.06 -6.46
CA VAL A 97 -4.42 0.52 -5.51
C VAL A 97 -4.22 2.03 -5.56
N VAL A 98 -4.21 2.61 -6.76
CA VAL A 98 -3.92 4.03 -6.94
C VAL A 98 -5.16 4.89 -6.76
N HIS A 99 -6.32 4.43 -7.23
CA HIS A 99 -7.54 5.26 -7.23
C HIS A 99 -8.56 4.80 -6.20
N SER A 100 -8.97 3.54 -6.24
CA SER A 100 -10.10 3.05 -5.43
C SER A 100 -9.81 3.10 -3.92
N TRP A 101 -8.63 2.65 -3.50
CA TRP A 101 -8.23 2.69 -2.08
C TRP A 101 -7.89 4.09 -1.58
N ASN A 102 -7.46 5.00 -2.46
CA ASN A 102 -7.13 6.39 -2.11
C ASN A 102 -8.32 7.35 -2.25
N LYS A 103 -9.54 6.84 -2.47
CA LYS A 103 -10.76 7.66 -2.52
C LYS A 103 -11.21 8.05 -1.10
N THR A 104 -10.36 8.81 -0.40
CA THR A 104 -10.56 9.27 0.97
C THR A 104 -11.08 10.70 1.06
N ASP A 105 -11.34 11.34 -0.08
CA ASP A 105 -11.90 12.70 -0.14
C ASP A 105 -13.28 12.73 0.53
N ALA A 106 -13.35 13.44 1.65
CA ALA A 106 -14.57 13.70 2.38
C ALA A 106 -14.62 15.20 2.75
N PRO A 107 -15.77 15.87 2.58
CA PRO A 107 -15.90 17.26 3.00
C PRO A 107 -15.75 17.33 4.53
N TYR A 108 -14.82 18.15 5.00
CA TYR A 108 -14.65 18.48 6.40
C TYR A 108 -14.41 19.99 6.54
N PRO A 109 -14.78 20.61 7.68
CA PRO A 109 -14.57 22.04 7.92
C PRO A 109 -13.07 22.31 8.09
N SER A 110 -12.42 22.66 6.99
CA SER A 110 -10.97 22.92 6.92
C SER A 110 -10.61 24.37 7.30
N ASP A 111 -11.61 25.23 7.38
CA ASP A 111 -11.51 26.64 7.77
C ASP A 111 -11.62 26.85 9.29
N GLN A 112 -11.96 25.81 10.04
CA GLN A 112 -12.17 25.88 11.49
C GLN A 112 -11.11 25.10 12.26
N CYS A 113 -10.64 25.69 13.36
CA CYS A 113 -9.77 25.01 14.30
C CYS A 113 -10.59 24.05 15.19
N VAL A 114 -9.92 22.99 15.68
CA VAL A 114 -10.55 22.01 16.60
C VAL A 114 -11.16 22.69 17.85
N HIS A 115 -10.51 23.72 18.38
CA HIS A 115 -11.02 24.45 19.53
C HIS A 115 -12.29 25.25 19.22
N GLU A 116 -12.45 25.78 18.00
CA GLU A 116 -13.66 26.50 17.57
C GLU A 116 -14.84 25.53 17.40
N LEU A 117 -14.60 24.33 16.84
CA LEU A 117 -15.60 23.26 16.79
C LEU A 117 -16.05 22.83 18.20
N PHE A 118 -15.10 22.76 19.14
CA PHE A 118 -15.39 22.46 20.54
C PHE A 118 -16.23 23.57 21.19
N GLU A 119 -15.89 24.85 20.97
CA GLU A 119 -16.65 25.99 21.48
C GLU A 119 -18.07 26.04 20.90
N ALA A 120 -18.25 25.71 19.62
CA ALA A 120 -19.59 25.57 19.03
C ALA A 120 -20.42 24.48 19.74
N GLN A 121 -19.80 23.35 20.08
CA GLN A 121 -20.47 22.30 20.86
C GLN A 121 -20.82 22.77 22.28
N VAL A 122 -19.97 23.59 22.90
CA VAL A 122 -20.24 24.19 24.24
C VAL A 122 -21.46 25.10 24.18
N VAL A 123 -21.65 25.85 23.10
CA VAL A 123 -22.84 26.69 22.91
C VAL A 123 -24.10 25.83 22.71
N ASN A 124 -24.00 24.76 21.92
CA ASN A 124 -25.14 23.90 21.58
C ASN A 124 -25.62 23.04 22.77
N THR A 125 -24.69 22.45 23.52
CA THR A 125 -24.98 21.52 24.63
C THR A 125 -24.10 21.80 25.84
N PRO A 126 -24.26 22.96 26.51
CA PRO A 126 -23.33 23.39 27.55
C PRO A 126 -23.29 22.50 28.78
N ASP A 127 -24.45 21.95 29.16
CA ASP A 127 -24.62 21.19 30.40
C ASP A 127 -24.51 19.67 30.17
N ALA A 128 -24.25 19.25 28.93
CA ALA A 128 -23.93 17.87 28.61
C ALA A 128 -22.54 17.51 29.14
N VAL A 129 -22.37 16.26 29.56
CA VAL A 129 -21.10 15.73 30.07
C VAL A 129 -20.09 15.61 28.93
N ALA A 130 -18.92 16.24 29.08
CA ALA A 130 -17.83 16.23 28.10
C ALA A 130 -16.65 15.34 28.52
N LEU A 131 -16.42 15.21 29.83
CA LEU A 131 -15.32 14.43 30.39
C LEU A 131 -15.80 13.65 31.61
N VAL A 132 -15.42 12.37 31.67
CA VAL A 132 -15.64 11.51 32.84
C VAL A 132 -14.29 10.90 33.22
N HIS A 133 -13.88 11.13 34.47
CA HIS A 133 -12.70 10.49 35.05
C HIS A 133 -13.05 9.99 36.47
N GLU A 134 -13.03 8.67 36.64
CA GLU A 134 -13.48 8.00 37.87
C GLU A 134 -14.89 8.48 38.32
N SER A 135 -14.98 9.10 39.50
CA SER A 135 -16.21 9.66 40.07
C SER A 135 -16.46 11.13 39.69
N ARG A 136 -15.57 11.72 38.89
CA ARG A 136 -15.66 13.13 38.47
C ARG A 136 -16.20 13.23 37.06
N THR A 137 -17.15 14.15 36.89
CA THR A 137 -17.72 14.49 35.59
C THR A 137 -17.59 15.99 35.38
N MET A 138 -17.22 16.41 34.17
CA MET A 138 -17.24 17.81 33.76
C MET A 138 -18.13 18.00 32.54
N THR A 139 -18.94 19.06 32.56
CA THR A 139 -19.74 19.46 31.40
C THR A 139 -18.88 20.18 30.36
N TYR A 140 -19.39 20.29 29.13
CA TYR A 140 -18.75 21.08 28.08
C TYR A 140 -18.44 22.51 28.54
N ARG A 141 -19.39 23.18 29.21
CA ARG A 141 -19.21 24.52 29.77
C ARG A 141 -18.07 24.58 30.79
N GLN A 142 -18.00 23.62 31.70
CA GLN A 142 -16.96 23.58 32.74
C GLN A 142 -15.58 23.33 32.14
N LEU A 143 -15.48 22.38 31.20
CA LEU A 143 -14.24 22.06 30.53
C LEU A 143 -13.73 23.25 29.70
N ASN A 144 -14.61 23.92 28.96
CA ASN A 144 -14.24 25.12 28.19
C ASN A 144 -13.71 26.25 29.09
N ASN A 145 -14.36 26.48 30.22
CA ASN A 145 -13.91 27.50 31.18
C ASN A 145 -12.53 27.17 31.76
N HIS A 146 -12.21 25.89 31.98
CA HIS A 146 -10.88 25.46 32.43
C HIS A 146 -9.83 25.64 31.33
N ALA A 147 -10.13 25.22 30.10
CA ALA A 147 -9.25 25.40 28.94
C ALA A 147 -8.95 26.90 28.71
N ASN A 148 -9.95 27.76 28.75
CA ASN A 148 -9.80 29.20 28.57
C ASN A 148 -8.97 29.89 29.67
N LYS A 149 -9.04 29.38 30.91
CA LYS A 149 -8.16 29.85 31.99
C LYS A 149 -6.70 29.49 31.70
N LEU A 150 -6.44 28.25 31.29
CA LEU A 150 -5.10 27.80 30.93
C LEU A 150 -4.56 28.58 29.72
N ALA A 151 -5.36 28.78 28.67
CA ALA A 151 -4.97 29.55 27.49
C ALA A 151 -4.52 30.97 27.87
N ARG A 152 -5.25 31.66 28.76
CA ARG A 152 -4.86 32.98 29.26
C ARG A 152 -3.55 32.96 30.05
N GLN A 153 -3.28 31.89 30.81
CA GLN A 153 -2.00 31.73 31.51
C GLN A 153 -0.84 31.53 30.55
N LEU A 154 -1.03 30.77 29.47
CA LEU A 154 -0.02 30.60 28.42
C LEU A 154 0.28 31.90 27.68
N VAL A 155 -0.76 32.67 27.33
CA VAL A 155 -0.60 34.02 26.75
C VAL A 155 0.14 34.95 27.71
N ALA A 156 -0.19 34.91 29.01
CA ALA A 156 0.54 35.67 30.02
C ALA A 156 2.01 35.24 30.16
N ALA A 157 2.32 33.95 29.91
CA ALA A 157 3.68 33.42 29.83
C ALA A 157 4.38 33.68 28.48
N HIS A 158 3.77 34.51 27.62
CA HIS A 158 4.32 34.97 26.33
C HIS A 158 4.41 33.87 25.25
N VAL A 159 3.61 32.81 25.38
CA VAL A 159 3.47 31.78 24.34
C VAL A 159 2.77 32.39 23.12
N GLN A 160 3.36 32.20 21.95
CA GLN A 160 2.86 32.67 20.67
C GLN A 160 2.40 31.50 19.77
N HIS A 161 1.74 31.86 18.67
CA HIS A 161 1.37 30.89 17.65
C HIS A 161 2.61 30.23 17.04
N GLY A 162 2.63 28.89 17.01
CA GLY A 162 3.76 28.11 16.53
C GLY A 162 4.77 27.71 17.61
N ASP A 163 4.62 28.21 18.84
CA ASP A 163 5.48 27.81 19.95
C ASP A 163 5.16 26.40 20.45
N ASN A 164 6.19 25.69 20.90
CA ASN A 164 6.07 24.36 21.49
C ASN A 164 5.96 24.45 23.02
N VAL A 165 4.89 23.88 23.59
CA VAL A 165 4.69 23.78 25.04
C VAL A 165 4.82 22.33 25.48
N ALA A 166 5.82 22.01 26.30
CA ALA A 166 6.00 20.66 26.82
C ALA A 166 4.96 20.33 27.90
N MET A 167 4.32 19.17 27.80
CA MET A 167 3.40 18.66 28.82
C MET A 167 4.01 17.46 29.54
N MET A 168 4.26 17.58 30.84
CA MET A 168 4.67 16.48 31.71
C MET A 168 3.60 16.30 32.79
N LEU A 169 2.55 15.56 32.44
CA LEU A 169 1.38 15.33 33.28
C LEU A 169 1.03 13.84 33.20
N GLU A 170 0.63 13.25 34.32
CA GLU A 170 0.01 11.93 34.32
C GLU A 170 -1.44 12.01 33.84
N ARG A 171 -2.01 10.88 33.40
CA ARG A 171 -3.42 10.83 33.04
C ARG A 171 -4.26 10.96 34.32
N SER A 172 -5.12 11.97 34.38
CA SER A 172 -5.92 12.34 35.56
C SER A 172 -7.36 12.74 35.22
#